data_AF-W7AUG1-F1
#
_entry.id   AF-W7AUG1-F1
#
_cell.length_a   1.000
_cell.length_b   1.000
_cell.length_c   1.000
_cell.angle_alpha   90.00
_cell.angle_beta   90.00
_cell.angle_gamma   90.00
#
_symmetry.space_group_name_H-M   'P 1'
#
loop_
_entity.id
_entity.type
_entity.pdbx_description
1 polymer ?
#
loop_
_entity_poly.entity_id
_entity_poly.type
_entity_poly.pdbx_seq_one_letter_code
_entity_poly.pdbx_strand_id
1 'polypeptide(L)'
;MITGILMLTVRFDENGENEIILNFVKENQLFSKNLLSQIYPSTSEVKALSDGACWVIDRYFFDRILTEYDVKEQFIIHELLGLSRDTFSHLRKSTTSKEERVRMCIKQIGEQLGTVGENGEIVLPAAITQPIIASFSTATREFVALIIKKLTCEGILQVRPKPWIILDVDRL
;
A
#
# COMPACT_ATOMS: atom_id res chain seq x y z
N MET A 1 4.77 0.99 17.46
CA MET A 1 5.79 1.29 16.44
C MET A 1 5.89 0.10 15.49
N ILE A 2 6.15 0.31 14.20
CA ILE A 2 6.40 -0.78 13.24
C ILE A 2 7.86 -0.64 12.82
N THR A 3 8.61 -1.73 12.81
CA THR A 3 9.86 -1.86 12.06
C THR A 3 9.58 -2.80 10.89
N GLY A 4 10.06 -2.47 9.70
CA GLY A 4 9.76 -3.22 8.48
C GLY A 4 8.49 -2.78 7.74
N ILE A 5 8.01 -3.63 6.82
CA ILE A 5 6.93 -3.31 5.89
C ILE A 5 5.82 -4.35 6.01
N LEU A 6 4.59 -3.87 6.14
CA LEU A 6 3.39 -4.68 6.15
C LEU A 6 2.53 -4.37 4.93
N MET A 7 1.79 -5.36 4.46
CA MET A 7 0.80 -5.25 3.39
C MET A 7 -0.56 -5.56 3.98
N LEU A 8 -1.48 -4.60 3.87
CA LEU A 8 -2.86 -4.75 4.31
C LEU A 8 -3.71 -5.18 3.11
N THR A 9 -4.32 -6.35 3.20
CA THR A 9 -5.24 -6.86 2.20
C THR A 9 -6.65 -6.93 2.75
N VAL A 10 -7.63 -6.83 1.85
CA VAL A 10 -9.06 -6.85 2.17
C VAL A 10 -9.75 -7.86 1.26
N ARG A 11 -10.68 -8.61 1.84
CA ARG A 11 -11.61 -9.50 1.14
C ARG A 11 -13.04 -9.02 1.39
N PHE A 12 -13.82 -8.97 0.32
CA PHE A 12 -15.23 -8.54 0.34
C PHE A 12 -16.22 -9.70 0.19
N ASP A 13 -15.76 -10.91 -0.16
CA ASP A 13 -16.56 -12.11 -0.28
C ASP A 13 -16.20 -13.16 0.80
N GLU A 14 -17.12 -14.08 1.07
CA GLU A 14 -16.88 -15.21 1.98
C GLU A 14 -16.00 -16.30 1.33
N ASN A 15 -15.96 -16.34 0.00
CA ASN A 15 -15.22 -17.36 -0.77
C ASN A 15 -13.71 -17.04 -0.93
N GLY A 16 -13.29 -15.81 -0.63
CA GLY A 16 -11.88 -15.40 -0.61
C GLY A 16 -11.23 -15.21 -1.98
N GLU A 17 -11.99 -15.23 -3.07
CA GLU A 17 -11.45 -15.10 -4.43
C GLU A 17 -11.08 -13.65 -4.78
N ASN A 18 -11.72 -12.66 -4.13
CA ASN A 18 -11.48 -11.24 -4.37
C ASN A 18 -10.68 -10.59 -3.23
N GLU A 19 -9.41 -11.01 -3.07
CA GLU A 19 -8.45 -10.32 -2.20
C GLU A 19 -7.79 -9.15 -2.96
N ILE A 20 -7.92 -7.94 -2.41
CA ILE A 20 -7.23 -6.75 -2.92
C ILE A 20 -6.20 -6.27 -1.90
N ILE A 21 -5.09 -5.72 -2.38
CA ILE A 21 -4.16 -4.96 -1.55
C ILE A 21 -4.77 -3.57 -1.34
N LEU A 22 -5.15 -3.25 -0.10
CA LEU A 22 -5.69 -1.94 0.25
C LEU A 22 -4.58 -0.90 0.32
N ASN A 23 -3.53 -1.17 1.11
CA ASN A 23 -2.41 -0.26 1.27
C ASN A 23 -1.17 -1.01 1.83
N PHE A 24 -0.05 -0.32 1.86
CA PHE A 24 1.17 -0.74 2.54
C PHE A 24 1.39 0.11 3.78
N VAL A 25 1.88 -0.50 4.85
CA VAL A 25 2.15 0.15 6.12
C VAL A 25 3.64 0.05 6.42
N LYS A 26 4.26 1.18 6.75
CA LYS A 26 5.69 1.27 7.10
C LYS A 26 5.88 1.83 8.51
N GLU A 27 7.13 2.07 8.86
CA GLU A 27 7.53 2.61 10.16
C GLU A 27 6.74 3.86 10.55
N ASN A 28 6.44 3.98 11.84
CA ASN A 28 5.67 5.06 12.47
C ASN A 28 4.21 5.23 12.01
N GLN A 29 3.66 4.29 11.25
CA GLN A 29 2.24 4.27 10.94
C GLN A 29 1.46 3.39 11.91
N LEU A 30 0.23 3.83 12.23
CA LEU A 30 -0.76 3.02 12.92
C LEU A 30 -1.68 2.40 11.87
N PHE A 31 -2.19 1.19 12.14
CA PHE A 31 -3.25 0.60 11.33
C PHE A 31 -4.20 -0.19 12.22
N SER A 32 -5.45 -0.32 11.78
CA SER A 32 -6.44 -1.17 12.45
C SER A 32 -7.08 -2.11 11.44
N LYS A 33 -6.94 -3.42 11.69
CA LYS A 33 -7.59 -4.48 10.91
C LYS A 33 -9.12 -4.29 10.85
N ASN A 34 -9.71 -3.76 11.91
CA ASN A 34 -11.15 -3.70 12.06
C ASN A 34 -11.77 -2.36 11.65
N LEU A 35 -10.98 -1.41 11.14
CA LEU A 35 -11.50 -0.09 10.77
C LEU A 35 -12.46 -0.20 9.59
N LEU A 36 -12.04 -0.90 8.52
CA LEU A 36 -12.88 -1.04 7.32
C LEU A 36 -14.15 -1.86 7.58
N SER A 37 -14.05 -2.92 8.40
CA SER A 37 -15.20 -3.77 8.75
C SER A 37 -16.30 -3.03 9.52
N GLN A 38 -15.99 -1.88 10.13
CA GLN A 38 -17.00 -1.02 10.78
C GLN A 38 -17.84 -0.23 9.78
N ILE A 39 -17.34 -0.05 8.55
CA ILE A 39 -18.00 0.75 7.50
C ILE A 39 -18.67 -0.17 6.47
N TYR A 40 -18.00 -1.27 6.13
CA TYR A 40 -18.48 -2.22 5.12
C TYR A 40 -18.13 -3.66 5.51
N PRO A 41 -19.05 -4.63 5.35
CA PRO A 41 -18.77 -6.04 5.62
C PRO A 41 -17.55 -6.51 4.83
N SER A 42 -16.44 -6.74 5.54
CA SER A 42 -15.16 -7.10 4.95
C SER A 42 -14.28 -7.77 5.98
N THR A 43 -13.36 -8.60 5.51
CA THR A 43 -12.28 -9.13 6.34
C THR A 43 -10.97 -8.58 5.83
N SER A 44 -10.08 -8.19 6.74
CA SER A 44 -8.75 -7.72 6.37
C SER A 44 -7.66 -8.59 6.98
N GLU A 45 -6.55 -8.69 6.27
CA GLU A 45 -5.38 -9.46 6.65
C GLU A 45 -4.14 -8.59 6.52
N VAL A 46 -3.18 -8.78 7.41
CA VAL A 46 -1.93 -8.02 7.43
C VAL A 46 -0.81 -9.01 7.27
N LYS A 47 -0.04 -8.87 6.20
CA LYS A 47 1.07 -9.77 5.85
C LYS A 47 2.38 -8.98 5.94
N ALA A 48 3.37 -9.53 6.63
CA ALA A 48 4.71 -8.97 6.63
C ALA A 48 5.37 -9.17 5.26
N LEU A 49 5.91 -8.11 4.68
CA LEU A 49 6.70 -8.15 3.44
C LEU A 49 8.20 -8.17 3.70
N SER A 50 8.63 -7.73 4.89
CA SER A 50 10.01 -7.83 5.36
C SER A 50 10.03 -8.30 6.80
N ASP A 51 11.20 -8.73 7.26
CA ASP A 51 11.45 -8.90 8.69
C ASP A 51 11.19 -7.57 9.41
N GLY A 52 10.66 -7.68 10.62
CA GLY A 52 10.13 -6.54 11.34
C GLY A 52 9.47 -6.90 12.66
N ALA A 53 9.08 -5.87 13.40
CA ALA A 53 8.35 -5.97 14.64
C ALA A 53 7.22 -4.94 14.65
N CYS A 54 6.07 -5.30 15.20
CA CYS A 54 4.98 -4.36 15.42
C CYS A 54 4.57 -4.36 16.89
N TRP A 55 4.27 -3.17 17.40
CA TRP A 55 3.66 -3.05 18.72
C TRP A 55 2.15 -3.24 18.58
N VAL A 56 1.61 -4.13 19.41
CA VAL A 56 0.17 -4.35 19.50
C VAL A 56 -0.34 -3.60 20.73
N ILE A 57 -1.38 -2.80 20.54
CA ILE A 57 -2.04 -2.07 21.61
C ILE A 57 -3.37 -2.76 21.90
N ASP A 58 -3.63 -3.05 23.16
CA ASP A 58 -4.93 -3.56 23.59
C ASP A 58 -6.03 -2.52 23.33
N ARG A 59 -7.18 -2.98 22.85
CA ARG A 59 -8.29 -2.10 22.46
C ARG A 59 -8.85 -1.32 23.65
N TYR A 60 -9.03 -1.97 24.80
CA TYR A 60 -9.63 -1.31 25.98
C TYR A 60 -8.68 -0.27 26.56
N PHE A 61 -7.38 -0.60 26.60
CA PHE A 61 -6.35 0.36 26.96
C PHE A 61 -6.35 1.57 26.02
N PHE A 62 -6.36 1.36 24.71
CA PHE A 62 -6.34 2.43 23.72
C PHE A 62 -7.57 3.33 23.82
N ASP A 63 -8.77 2.74 23.92
CA ASP A 63 -10.03 3.49 24.04
C ASP A 63 -10.07 4.33 25.31
N ARG A 64 -9.56 3.80 26.43
CA ARG A 64 -9.43 4.53 27.69
C ARG A 64 -8.51 5.74 27.53
N ILE A 65 -7.33 5.57 26.92
CA ILE A 65 -6.39 6.67 26.68
C ILE A 65 -7.02 7.74 25.78
N LEU A 66 -7.65 7.36 24.67
CA LEU A 66 -8.30 8.34 23.78
C LEU A 66 -9.40 9.14 24.49
N THR A 67 -10.13 8.51 25.40
CA THR A 67 -11.19 9.16 26.20
C THR A 67 -10.61 10.04 27.29
N GLU A 68 -9.55 9.59 27.98
CA GLU A 68 -8.88 10.36 29.05
C GLU A 68 -8.31 11.69 28.53
N TYR A 69 -7.76 11.69 27.31
CA TYR A 69 -7.21 12.88 26.67
C TYR A 69 -8.23 13.66 25.82
N ASP A 70 -9.50 13.22 25.74
CA ASP A 70 -10.57 13.86 24.95
C ASP A 70 -10.22 14.05 23.45
N VAL A 71 -9.59 13.05 22.85
CA VAL A 71 -9.11 13.08 21.45
C VAL A 71 -9.74 12.00 20.56
N LYS A 72 -10.71 11.26 21.09
CA LYS A 72 -11.27 10.07 20.42
C LYS A 72 -11.91 10.40 19.08
N GLU A 73 -12.75 11.43 19.01
CA GLU A 73 -13.44 11.85 17.78
C GLU A 73 -12.43 12.32 16.73
N GLN A 74 -11.46 13.13 17.14
CA GLN A 74 -10.41 13.67 16.26
C GLN A 74 -9.57 12.55 15.67
N PHE A 75 -9.21 11.56 16.50
CA PHE A 75 -8.51 10.35 16.07
C PHE A 75 -9.33 9.54 15.06
N ILE A 76 -10.61 9.26 15.35
CA ILE A 76 -11.48 8.50 14.42
C ILE A 76 -11.63 9.23 13.09
N ILE A 77 -11.85 10.55 13.11
CA ILE A 77 -11.96 11.36 11.88
C ILE A 77 -10.66 11.28 11.07
N HIS A 78 -9.50 11.39 11.72
CA HIS A 78 -8.21 11.28 11.05
C HIS A 78 -8.05 9.92 10.33
N GLU A 79 -8.36 8.82 11.03
CA GLU A 79 -8.28 7.47 10.47
C GLU A 79 -9.26 7.27 9.29
N LEU A 80 -10.49 7.76 9.42
CA LEU A 80 -11.49 7.70 8.34
C LEU A 80 -11.07 8.51 7.10
N LEU A 81 -10.42 9.67 7.29
CA LEU A 81 -9.88 10.45 6.18
C LEU A 81 -8.74 9.70 5.47
N GLY A 82 -7.87 9.01 6.22
CA GLY A 82 -6.84 8.14 5.65
C GLY A 82 -7.44 7.03 4.79
N LEU A 83 -8.40 6.29 5.35
CA LEU A 83 -9.10 5.22 4.63
C LEU A 83 -9.86 5.71 3.40
N SER A 84 -10.47 6.90 3.49
CA SER A 84 -11.16 7.54 2.36
C SER A 84 -10.19 7.84 1.21
N ARG A 85 -9.01 8.40 1.50
CA ARG A 85 -7.96 8.67 0.49
C ARG A 85 -7.52 7.38 -0.20
N ASP A 86 -7.27 6.32 0.57
CA ASP A 86 -6.90 5.02 0.01
C ASP A 86 -8.00 4.46 -0.90
N THR A 87 -9.26 4.54 -0.45
CA THR A 87 -10.42 4.07 -1.23
C THR A 87 -10.61 4.86 -2.52
N PHE A 88 -10.49 6.18 -2.48
CA PHE A 88 -10.56 7.03 -3.68
C PHE A 88 -9.42 6.77 -4.65
N SER A 89 -8.21 6.47 -4.16
CA SER A 89 -7.09 6.05 -5.02
C SER A 89 -7.44 4.78 -5.80
N HIS A 90 -8.05 3.79 -5.14
CA HIS A 90 -8.53 2.57 -5.79
C HIS A 90 -9.66 2.81 -6.79
N LEU A 91 -10.61 3.70 -6.47
CA LEU A 91 -11.67 4.08 -7.41
C LEU A 91 -11.10 4.77 -8.65
N ARG A 92 -10.10 5.65 -8.49
CA ARG A 92 -9.43 6.29 -9.64
C ARG A 92 -8.73 5.24 -10.52
N LYS A 93 -8.10 4.23 -9.92
CA LYS A 93 -7.49 3.12 -10.68
C LYS A 93 -8.54 2.36 -11.50
N SER A 94 -9.74 2.14 -11.00
CA SER A 94 -10.75 1.36 -11.74
C SER A 94 -11.20 2.02 -13.04
N THR A 95 -11.13 3.36 -13.14
CA THR A 95 -11.53 4.13 -14.32
C THR A 95 -10.43 4.39 -15.34
N THR A 96 -9.19 3.97 -15.06
CA THR A 96 -8.03 4.19 -15.95
C THR A 96 -7.71 2.95 -16.80
N SER A 97 -6.90 3.15 -17.85
CA SER A 97 -6.45 2.05 -18.70
C SER A 97 -5.61 1.04 -17.90
N LYS A 98 -5.51 -0.21 -18.38
CA LYS A 98 -4.70 -1.23 -17.70
C LYS A 98 -3.23 -0.81 -17.57
N GLU A 99 -2.65 -0.18 -18.60
CA GLU A 99 -1.27 0.31 -18.57
C GLU A 99 -1.11 1.42 -17.52
N GLU A 100 -1.99 2.41 -17.54
CA GLU A 100 -1.96 3.54 -16.61
C GLU A 100 -2.08 3.07 -15.16
N ARG A 101 -2.98 2.11 -14.88
CA ARG A 101 -3.11 1.49 -13.57
C ARG A 101 -1.80 0.93 -13.03
N VAL A 102 -1.03 0.23 -13.87
CA VAL A 102 0.24 -0.36 -13.47
C VAL A 102 1.24 0.74 -13.12
N ARG A 103 1.33 1.79 -13.95
CA ARG A 103 2.22 2.93 -13.70
C ARG A 103 1.86 3.66 -12.41
N MET A 104 0.57 4.01 -12.24
CA MET A 104 0.05 4.62 -11.02
C MET A 104 0.35 3.79 -9.77
N CYS A 105 0.25 2.45 -9.85
CA CYS A 105 0.55 1.57 -8.72
C CYS A 105 2.04 1.56 -8.37
N ILE A 106 2.93 1.56 -9.37
CA ILE A 106 4.38 1.66 -9.14
C ILE A 106 4.71 3.00 -8.48
N LYS A 107 4.14 4.09 -8.99
CA LYS A 107 4.31 5.44 -8.42
C LYS A 107 3.84 5.50 -6.98
N GLN A 108 2.62 5.03 -6.70
CA GLN A 108 2.06 5.02 -5.36
C GLN A 108 2.92 4.19 -4.38
N ILE A 109 3.42 3.03 -4.80
CA ILE A 109 4.33 2.23 -3.97
C ILE A 109 5.65 2.98 -3.71
N GLY A 110 6.18 3.68 -4.72
CA GLY A 110 7.35 4.56 -4.56
C GLY A 110 7.12 5.67 -3.54
N GLU A 111 6.01 6.39 -3.63
CA GLU A 111 5.67 7.47 -2.70
C GLU A 111 5.43 6.95 -1.27
N GLN A 112 4.80 5.78 -1.14
CA GLN A 112 4.46 5.22 0.17
C GLN A 112 5.65 4.56 0.86
N LEU A 113 6.45 3.77 0.13
CA LEU A 113 7.46 2.89 0.71
C LEU A 113 8.90 3.21 0.30
N GLY A 114 9.08 3.98 -0.77
CA GLY A 114 10.40 4.27 -1.31
C GLY A 114 11.23 5.19 -0.41
N THR A 115 12.54 5.08 -0.58
CA THR A 115 13.51 6.02 -0.03
C THR A 115 13.99 6.92 -1.17
N VAL A 116 13.85 8.24 -1.00
CA VAL A 116 14.29 9.22 -1.99
C VAL A 116 15.81 9.35 -1.90
N GLY A 117 16.49 9.09 -3.02
CA GLY A 117 17.92 9.29 -3.19
C GLY A 117 18.28 10.75 -3.47
N GLU A 118 19.57 11.03 -3.58
CA GLU A 118 20.08 12.40 -3.72
C GLU A 118 19.70 13.07 -5.05
N ASN A 119 19.47 12.29 -6.11
CA ASN A 119 19.12 12.80 -7.44
C ASN A 119 17.62 12.71 -7.74
N GLY A 120 16.80 12.49 -6.70
CA GLY A 120 15.34 12.37 -6.83
C GLY A 120 14.87 10.97 -7.27
N GLU A 121 15.78 10.02 -7.45
CA GLU A 121 15.42 8.62 -7.67
C GLU A 121 14.74 8.03 -6.42
N ILE A 122 13.82 7.10 -6.63
CA ILE A 122 13.11 6.44 -5.53
C ILE A 122 13.51 4.97 -5.48
N VAL A 123 14.23 4.59 -4.43
CA VAL A 123 14.63 3.21 -4.18
C VAL A 123 13.49 2.49 -3.47
N LEU A 124 12.92 1.47 -4.12
CA LEU A 124 11.86 0.65 -3.54
C LEU A 124 12.44 -0.40 -2.59
N PRO A 125 11.72 -0.80 -1.54
CA PRO A 125 12.13 -1.94 -0.73
C PRO A 125 12.27 -3.22 -1.55
N ALA A 126 13.27 -4.04 -1.21
CA ALA A 126 13.56 -5.29 -1.94
C ALA A 126 12.36 -6.26 -2.00
N ALA A 127 11.50 -6.20 -0.98
CA ALA A 127 10.27 -6.98 -0.86
C ALA A 127 9.23 -6.68 -1.96
N ILE A 128 9.28 -5.51 -2.60
CA ILE A 128 8.37 -5.17 -3.69
C ILE A 128 8.71 -5.99 -4.92
N THR A 129 7.74 -6.74 -5.44
CA THR A 129 7.93 -7.66 -6.56
C THR A 129 6.84 -7.51 -7.61
N GLN A 130 7.06 -8.05 -8.81
CA GLN A 130 6.07 -8.04 -9.89
C GLN A 130 4.71 -8.66 -9.50
N PRO A 131 4.63 -9.78 -8.74
CA PRO A 131 3.36 -10.27 -8.22
C PRO A 131 2.61 -9.27 -7.33
N ILE A 132 3.32 -8.50 -6.49
CA ILE A 132 2.72 -7.45 -5.65
C ILE A 132 2.16 -6.34 -6.52
N ILE A 133 2.91 -5.88 -7.53
CA ILE A 133 2.41 -4.88 -8.48
C ILE A 133 1.16 -5.39 -9.20
N ALA A 134 1.18 -6.62 -9.70
CA ALA A 134 0.04 -7.24 -10.39
C ALA A 134 -1.22 -7.31 -9.52
N SER A 135 -1.07 -7.73 -8.27
CA SER A 135 -2.18 -7.76 -7.30
C SER A 135 -2.69 -6.35 -6.98
N PHE A 136 -1.79 -5.38 -6.75
CA PHE A 136 -2.17 -4.02 -6.39
C PHE A 136 -2.80 -3.24 -7.55
N SER A 137 -2.38 -3.53 -8.79
CA SER A 137 -2.91 -2.91 -10.01
C SER A 137 -4.08 -3.67 -10.63
N THR A 138 -4.52 -4.78 -10.00
CA THR A 138 -5.55 -5.70 -10.51
C THR A 138 -5.33 -6.13 -11.97
N ALA A 139 -4.05 -6.27 -12.36
CA ALA A 139 -3.64 -6.68 -13.71
C ALA A 139 -2.98 -8.06 -13.68
N THR A 140 -2.95 -8.75 -14.82
CA THR A 140 -2.28 -10.04 -14.89
C THR A 140 -0.76 -9.87 -14.77
N ARG A 141 -0.07 -10.89 -14.25
CA ARG A 141 1.39 -10.86 -14.07
C ARG A 141 2.11 -10.65 -15.39
N GLU A 142 1.60 -11.25 -16.47
CA GLU A 142 2.13 -11.17 -17.83
C GLU A 142 2.05 -9.74 -18.36
N PHE A 143 0.90 -9.08 -18.17
CA PHE A 143 0.71 -7.70 -18.58
C PHE A 143 1.63 -6.77 -17.80
N VAL A 144 1.75 -6.95 -16.49
CA VAL A 144 2.70 -6.18 -15.66
C VAL A 144 4.14 -6.41 -16.10
N ALA A 145 4.53 -7.63 -16.51
CA ALA A 145 5.86 -7.92 -17.04
C ALA A 145 6.18 -7.06 -18.27
N LEU A 146 5.20 -6.97 -19.18
CA LEU A 146 5.31 -6.20 -20.41
C LEU A 146 5.47 -4.71 -20.12
N ILE A 147 4.68 -4.16 -19.19
CA ILE A 147 4.79 -2.75 -18.78
C ILE A 147 6.12 -2.48 -18.09
N ILE A 148 6.56 -3.33 -17.15
CA ILE A 148 7.88 -3.17 -16.49
C ILE A 148 9.01 -3.17 -17.52
N LYS A 149 8.98 -4.08 -18.49
CA LYS A 149 9.98 -4.14 -19.55
C LYS A 149 10.00 -2.85 -20.36
N LYS A 150 8.83 -2.34 -20.74
CA LYS A 150 8.67 -1.06 -21.45
C LYS A 150 9.28 0.09 -20.64
N LEU A 151 8.91 0.23 -19.36
CA LEU A 151 9.45 1.26 -18.45
C LEU A 151 10.97 1.17 -18.27
N THR A 152 11.51 -0.07 -18.27
CA THR A 152 12.96 -0.30 -18.19
C THR A 152 13.67 0.15 -19.46
N CYS A 153 13.12 -0.17 -20.63
CA CYS A 153 13.65 0.29 -21.91
C CYS A 153 13.56 1.82 -22.07
N GLU A 154 12.53 2.45 -21.49
CA GLU A 154 12.33 3.91 -21.51
C GLU A 154 13.19 4.68 -20.49
N GLY A 155 14.00 3.96 -19.67
CA GLY A 155 14.84 4.54 -18.63
C GLY A 155 14.07 5.11 -17.44
N ILE A 156 12.81 4.70 -17.24
CA ILE A 156 11.94 5.18 -16.15
C ILE A 156 12.10 4.32 -14.90
N LEU A 157 12.36 3.02 -15.08
CA LEU A 157 12.44 2.04 -13.99
C LEU A 157 13.65 1.14 -14.17
N GLN A 158 14.45 0.96 -13.12
CA GLN A 158 15.49 -0.05 -13.07
C GLN A 158 15.05 -1.19 -12.14
N VAL A 159 14.94 -2.41 -12.67
CA VAL A 159 14.45 -3.58 -11.91
C VAL A 159 15.52 -4.61 -11.56
N ARG A 160 16.74 -4.44 -12.09
CA ARG A 160 17.90 -5.29 -11.82
C ARG A 160 19.20 -4.46 -11.69
N PRO A 161 20.11 -4.83 -10.78
CA PRO A 161 19.88 -5.77 -9.66
C PRO A 161 18.78 -5.24 -8.73
N LYS A 162 18.26 -6.09 -7.83
CA LYS A 162 17.38 -5.63 -6.75
C LYS A 162 18.18 -4.69 -5.81
N PRO A 163 17.55 -3.71 -5.15
CA PRO A 163 16.13 -3.31 -5.21
C PRO A 163 15.71 -2.66 -6.54
N TRP A 164 14.40 -2.44 -6.73
CA TRP A 164 13.93 -1.64 -7.87
C TRP A 164 14.16 -0.16 -7.60
N ILE A 165 14.48 0.60 -8.64
CA ILE A 165 14.72 2.04 -8.56
C ILE A 165 13.82 2.73 -9.59
N ILE A 166 12.98 3.65 -9.15
CA ILE A 166 12.24 4.56 -10.02
C ILE A 166 13.20 5.70 -10.34
N LEU A 167 13.58 5.81 -11.61
CA LEU A 167 14.53 6.81 -12.10
C LEU A 167 13.84 8.13 -12.46
N ASP A 168 12.56 8.07 -12.82
CA ASP A 168 11.76 9.24 -13.20
C ASP A 168 10.30 9.03 -12.76
N VAL A 169 9.90 9.65 -11.66
CA VAL A 169 8.55 9.51 -11.07
C VAL A 169 7.48 10.33 -11.81
N ASP A 170 7.88 11.34 -12.58
CA ASP A 170 6.97 12.21 -13.32
C ASP A 170 6.52 11.58 -14.63
N ARG A 171 7.33 10.65 -15.17
CA ARG A 171 6.98 9.82 -16.33
C ARG A 171 6.23 8.53 -15.97
N LEU A 172 5.94 8.30 -14.69
CA LEU A 172 5.02 7.24 -14.22
C LEU A 172 3.57 7.73 -14.21
#